data_AF-A0A4Q3C3D3-F1
#
_entry.id   AF-A0A4Q3C3D3-F1
#
_cell.length_a   1.000
_cell.length_b   1.000
_cell.length_c   1.000
_cell.angle_alpha   90.00
_cell.angle_beta   90.00
_cell.angle_gamma   90.00
#
_symmetry.space_group_name_H-M   'P 1'
#
loop_
_entity.id
_entity.type
_entity.pdbx_description
1 polymer ?
#
loop_
_entity_poly.entity_id
_entity_poly.type
_entity_poly.pdbx_seq_one_letter_code
_entity_poly.pdbx_strand_id
1 'polypeptide(L)' 'MNASPDLAIRMQRAAFNRALADAKLDAIGPLLAPEAVLVTGSDSAVIAGRKAQLQTWKR' A
#
# COMPACT_ATOMS: atom_id res chain seq x y z
N MET A 1 -7.26 -20.83 9.67
CA MET A 1 -8.66 -20.38 9.45
C MET A 1 -8.62 -19.32 8.37
N ASN A 2 -9.20 -19.59 7.20
CA ASN A 2 -9.27 -18.59 6.13
C ASN A 2 -10.44 -17.67 6.44
N ALA A 3 -10.17 -16.38 6.68
CA ALA A 3 -11.21 -15.38 6.83
C ALA A 3 -12.08 -15.33 5.57
N SER A 4 -13.35 -14.92 5.68
CA SER A 4 -14.13 -14.61 4.48
C SER A 4 -13.38 -13.57 3.65
N PRO A 5 -13.51 -13.58 2.30
CA PRO A 5 -12.81 -12.62 1.44
C PRO A 5 -12.98 -11.16 1.87
N ASP A 6 -14.19 -10.78 2.29
CA ASP A 6 -14.49 -9.44 2.83
C ASP A 6 -13.67 -9.10 4.08
N LEU A 7 -13.58 -10.04 5.03
CA LEU A 7 -12.81 -9.83 6.25
C LEU A 7 -11.31 -9.72 5.92
N ALA A 8 -10.80 -10.57 5.03
CA ALA A 8 -9.41 -10.52 4.59
C ALA A 8 -9.05 -9.17 3.96
N ILE A 9 -9.90 -8.65 3.07
CA ILE A 9 -9.70 -7.32 2.45
C ILE A 9 -9.70 -6.22 3.51
N ARG A 10 -10.66 -6.24 4.44
CA ARG A 10 -10.76 -5.23 5.51
C ARG A 10 -9.54 -5.24 6.42
N MET A 11 -9.05 -6.42 6.78
CA MET A 11 -7.83 -6.57 7.60
C MET A 11 -6.59 -6.06 6.86
N GLN A 12 -6.43 -6.40 5.58
CA GLN A 12 -5.30 -5.93 4.76
C GLN A 12 -5.30 -4.39 4.64
N ARG A 13 -6.48 -3.79 4.40
CA ARG A 13 -6.64 -2.32 4.33
C ARG A 13 -6.32 -1.66 5.67
N ALA A 14 -6.76 -2.24 6.79
CA ALA A 14 -6.46 -1.72 8.11
C ALA A 14 -4.95 -1.75 8.40
N ALA A 15 -4.27 -2.85 8.06
CA ALA A 15 -2.81 -2.96 8.21
C ALA A 15 -2.06 -1.92 7.36
N PHE A 16 -2.48 -1.75 6.10
CA PHE A 16 -1.89 -0.76 5.19
C PHE A 16 -2.06 0.67 5.70
N ASN A 17 -3.29 1.04 6.10
CA ASN A 17 -3.58 2.38 6.64
C ASN A 17 -2.82 2.65 7.94
N ARG A 18 -2.64 1.64 8.79
CA ARG A 18 -1.84 1.77 10.01
C ARG A 18 -0.37 2.03 9.67
N ALA A 19 0.20 1.28 8.74
CA ALA A 19 1.59 1.46 8.31
C ALA A 19 1.82 2.86 7.69
N LEU A 20 0.84 3.39 6.93
CA LEU A 20 0.87 4.77 6.45
C LEU A 20 0.83 5.80 7.59
N ALA A 21 -0.11 5.66 8.53
CA ALA A 21 -0.24 6.58 9.65
C ALA A 21 1.01 6.60 10.55
N ASP A 22 1.68 5.46 10.70
CA ASP A 22 2.91 5.30 11.48
C ASP A 22 4.18 5.63 10.66
N ALA A 23 4.06 6.09 9.41
CA ALA A 23 5.17 6.34 8.47
C ALA A 23 6.15 5.14 8.33
N LYS A 24 5.62 3.92 8.44
CA LYS A 24 6.40 2.68 8.51
C LYS A 24 6.55 2.01 7.14
N LEU A 25 7.49 2.51 6.35
CA LEU A 25 7.66 2.09 4.94
C LEU A 25 8.00 0.61 4.76
N ASP A 26 8.80 0.04 5.66
CA ASP A 26 9.17 -1.37 5.70
C ASP A 26 7.94 -2.28 5.90
N ALA A 27 6.92 -1.80 6.62
CA ALA A 27 5.65 -2.51 6.77
C ALA A 27 4.73 -2.40 5.54
N ILE A 28 4.86 -1.34 4.73
CA ILE A 28 4.02 -1.15 3.55
C ILE A 28 4.43 -2.06 2.40
N GLY A 29 5.73 -2.25 2.18
CA GLY A 29 6.26 -3.02 1.05
C GLY A 29 5.65 -4.42 0.88
N PRO A 30 5.58 -5.25 1.92
CA PRO A 30 4.94 -6.57 1.87
C PRO A 30 3.42 -6.54 1.60
N LEU A 31 2.73 -5.43 1.88
CA LEU A 31 1.28 -5.32 1.75
C LEU A 31 0.82 -4.97 0.33
N LEU A 32 1.70 -4.37 -0.48
CA LEU A 32 1.43 -3.99 -1.87
C LEU A 32 1.59 -5.19 -2.80
N ALA A 33 0.72 -5.38 -3.79
CA ALA A 33 0.99 -6.30 -4.90
C ALA A 33 2.22 -5.83 -5.72
N PRO A 34 2.97 -6.74 -6.39
CA PRO A 34 4.13 -6.35 -7.22
C PRO A 34 3.79 -5.26 -8.24
N GLU A 35 2.67 -5.42 -8.94
CA GLU A 35 2.18 -4.53 -10.01
C GLU A 35 1.17 -3.49 -9.51
N ALA A 36 1.20 -3.13 -8.22
CA ALA A 36 0.32 -2.10 -7.69
C ALA A 36 0.53 -0.76 -8.42
N VAL A 37 -0.56 -0.05 -8.72
CA VAL A 37 -0.53 1.28 -9.34
C VAL A 37 -1.04 2.31 -8.33
N LEU A 38 -0.29 3.39 -8.15
CA LEU A 38 -0.67 4.54 -7.33
C LEU A 38 -0.97 5.69 -8.27
N VAL A 39 -2.14 6.29 -8.10
CA VAL A 39 -2.51 7.57 -8.72
C VAL A 39 -2.59 8.60 -7.60
N THR A 40 -1.74 9.62 -7.64
CA THR A 40 -1.69 10.65 -6.60
C THR A 40 -2.84 11.65 -6.77
N GLY A 41 -3.39 12.14 -5.66
CA GLY A 41 -4.56 13.02 -5.69
C GLY A 41 -4.27 14.44 -6.18
N SER A 42 -3.10 15.00 -5.86
CA SER A 42 -2.81 16.42 -6.11
C SER A 42 -2.36 16.72 -7.54
N ASP A 43 -1.55 15.83 -8.13
CA ASP A 43 -0.89 16.02 -9.42
C ASP A 43 -1.23 14.92 -10.43
N SER A 44 -2.10 13.96 -10.05
CA SER A 44 -2.52 12.85 -10.92
C SER A 44 -1.35 12.03 -11.48
N ALA A 45 -0.21 12.01 -10.79
CA ALA A 45 0.94 11.23 -11.17
C ALA A 45 0.63 9.74 -11.07
N VAL A 46 1.02 8.98 -12.09
CA VAL A 46 0.87 7.53 -12.15
C VAL A 46 2.19 6.87 -11.80
N ILE A 47 2.21 6.13 -10.69
CA ILE A 47 3.39 5.42 -10.20
C ILE A 47 3.11 3.91 -10.28
N ALA A 48 3.71 3.26 -11.27
CA ALA A 48 3.53 1.84 -11.54
C ALA A 48 4.55 1.00 -10.78
N GLY A 49 4.06 -0.02 -10.08
CA GLY A 49 4.85 -1.04 -9.41
C GLY A 49 5.25 -0.68 -7.98
N ARG A 50 5.29 -1.70 -7.12
CA ARG A 50 5.67 -1.60 -5.69
C ARG A 50 6.97 -0.84 -5.47
N LYS A 51 8.01 -1.16 -6.26
CA LYS A 51 9.34 -0.54 -6.10
C LYS A 51 9.29 0.97 -6.32
N ALA A 52 8.61 1.44 -7.36
CA ALA A 52 8.51 2.86 -7.67
C ALA A 52 7.70 3.62 -6.61
N GLN A 53 6.62 3.02 -6.11
CA GLN A 53 5.83 3.59 -5.02
C GLN A 53 6.66 3.76 -3.73
N LEU A 54 7.36 2.70 -3.30
CA LEU A 54 8.18 2.76 -2.09
C LEU A 54 9.31 3.79 -2.21
N GLN A 55 9.89 3.99 -3.40
CA GLN A 55 10.90 5.02 -3.62
C GLN A 55 10.33 6.44 -3.53
N THR A 56 9.06 6.63 -3.91
CA THR A 56 8.40 7.94 -3.81
C THR A 56 8.19 8.36 -2.36
N TRP A 57 7.87 7.41 -1.47
CA TRP A 57 7.65 7.67 -0.04
C TRP A 57 8.92 7.74 0.82
N LYS A 58 10.11 7.46 0.27
CA LYS A 58 11.39 7.65 0.98
C LYS A 58 11.88 9.10 0.98
N ARG A 59 11.28 9.93 0.14
CA ARG A 59 11.63 11.35 0.01
C ARG A 59 11.02 12.13 1.17
#